data_AF-A0A5C7GY07-F1
#
_entry.id   AF-A0A5C7GY07-F1
#
_cell.length_a   1.000
_cell.length_b   1.000
_cell.length_c   1.000
_cell.angle_alpha   90.00
_cell.angle_beta   90.00
_cell.angle_gamma   90.00
#
_symmetry.space_group_name_H-M   'P 1'
#
loop_
_entity.id
_entity.type
_entity.pdbx_description
1 polymer ?
#
loop_
_entity_poly.entity_id
_entity_poly.type
_entity_poly.pdbx_seq_one_letter_code
_entity_poly.pdbx_strand_id
1 'polypeptide(L)'
;MDHFEELPEAGDRLKNAGGKSHLVEDYIMILKLMKNNEKEKLLAVTMIPKFFKYFLAHWDKSMSTRFVYKLLVAVNFLMEILTFEIDSGDVYKALLLLESKIPKFLTILFEHIWSPSKTVIHEKEEMEMHVTDLIKRCLEVVADESEFVIYMDFLKSLSIFEYESSQGHMNELIGLIEGHANFDEPFKVLKVDKFLSFMYMAFPFFLRGASSIKFVEYLNKNIFPVFDQLLEEQKFCLLQSVAYISPYTSWESHEMILPSIVLLLEKCMPLRKADGEQMDFTYVECLLYAYHHIVYNVSTNHQMSQTLTDRLDTVKHLTKTTMKGKEAAKHKKARQLLNLMKQGMTLCGITF
;
A
#
# COMPACT_ATOMS: atom_id res chain seq x y z
N MET A 1 -15.79 43.40 -1.25
CA MET A 1 -16.74 43.60 -2.36
C MET A 1 -17.41 42.26 -2.57
N ASP A 2 -18.74 42.22 -2.68
CA ASP A 2 -19.46 40.96 -2.92
C ASP A 2 -19.15 40.50 -4.35
N HIS A 3 -18.29 39.49 -4.49
CA HIS A 3 -17.87 38.95 -5.80
C HIS A 3 -18.94 38.05 -6.44
N PHE A 4 -20.11 37.95 -5.81
CA PHE A 4 -21.24 37.13 -6.25
C PHE A 4 -21.87 37.62 -7.57
N GLU A 5 -21.82 38.92 -7.86
CA GLU A 5 -22.33 39.48 -9.14
C GLU A 5 -21.33 39.34 -10.29
N GLU A 6 -20.02 39.32 -9.99
CA GLU A 6 -18.97 39.22 -11.01
C GLU A 6 -18.85 37.81 -11.63
N LEU A 7 -19.37 36.79 -10.93
CA LEU A 7 -19.22 35.38 -11.29
C LEU A 7 -20.18 34.91 -12.40
N PRO A 8 -21.48 35.25 -12.38
CA PRO A 8 -22.37 35.10 -13.53
C PRO A 8 -21.86 35.84 -14.77
N GLU A 9 -21.33 37.05 -14.60
CA GLU A 9 -20.82 37.85 -15.72
C GLU A 9 -19.57 37.25 -16.35
N ALA A 10 -18.61 36.77 -15.53
CA ALA A 10 -17.44 36.05 -16.04
C ALA A 10 -17.86 34.74 -16.75
N GLY A 11 -18.84 34.02 -16.19
CA GLY A 11 -19.41 32.83 -16.82
C GLY A 11 -20.09 33.13 -18.16
N ASP A 12 -20.85 34.21 -18.25
CA ASP A 12 -21.54 34.64 -19.48
C ASP A 12 -20.57 35.17 -20.53
N ARG A 13 -19.53 35.90 -20.12
CA ARG A 13 -18.43 36.30 -21.03
C ARG A 13 -17.75 35.09 -21.64
N LEU A 14 -17.41 34.09 -20.82
CA LEU A 14 -16.81 32.83 -21.29
C LEU A 14 -17.77 32.04 -22.18
N LYS A 15 -19.07 32.02 -21.87
CA LYS A 15 -20.10 31.32 -22.66
C LYS A 15 -20.27 31.93 -24.05
N ASN A 16 -20.33 33.26 -24.12
CA ASN A 16 -20.70 34.00 -25.33
C ASN A 16 -19.50 34.37 -26.22
N ALA A 17 -18.26 34.14 -25.77
CA ALA A 17 -17.08 34.45 -26.57
C ALA A 17 -16.86 33.48 -27.73
N GLY A 18 -16.63 34.04 -28.92
CA GLY A 18 -16.31 33.29 -30.15
C GLY A 18 -14.91 32.63 -30.13
N GLY A 19 -13.97 33.21 -29.38
CA GLY A 19 -12.71 32.58 -29.00
C GLY A 19 -12.54 32.67 -27.49
N LYS A 20 -12.14 31.59 -26.82
CA LYS A 20 -12.06 31.57 -25.34
C LYS A 20 -10.63 31.72 -24.81
N SER A 21 -9.63 31.50 -25.66
CA SER A 21 -8.20 31.53 -25.30
C SER A 21 -7.68 32.87 -24.77
N HIS A 22 -8.37 33.99 -25.02
CA HIS A 22 -8.00 35.31 -24.51
C HIS A 22 -8.70 35.69 -23.19
N LEU A 23 -9.62 34.86 -22.70
CA LEU A 23 -10.37 35.09 -21.45
C LEU A 23 -9.75 34.35 -20.26
N VAL A 24 -8.42 34.20 -20.27
CA VAL A 24 -7.66 33.51 -19.22
C VAL A 24 -7.87 34.19 -17.87
N GLU A 25 -7.96 35.52 -17.85
CA GLU A 25 -8.13 36.29 -16.62
C GLU A 25 -9.52 36.06 -15.99
N ASP A 26 -10.58 35.99 -16.80
CA ASP A 26 -11.93 35.64 -16.34
C ASP A 26 -11.97 34.20 -15.77
N TYR A 27 -11.29 33.26 -16.42
CA TYR A 27 -11.20 31.88 -15.92
C TYR A 27 -10.36 31.80 -14.63
N ILE A 28 -9.24 32.51 -14.54
CA ILE A 28 -8.42 32.62 -13.31
C ILE A 28 -9.21 33.29 -12.19
N MET A 29 -10.06 34.25 -12.49
CA MET A 29 -10.95 34.90 -11.52
C MET A 29 -11.93 33.89 -10.93
N ILE A 30 -12.63 33.10 -11.76
CA ILE A 30 -13.50 32.01 -11.31
C ILE A 30 -12.74 31.03 -10.39
N LEU A 31 -11.49 30.69 -10.73
CA LEU A 31 -10.64 29.80 -9.92
C LEU A 31 -10.17 30.42 -8.60
N LYS A 32 -9.86 31.73 -8.57
CA LYS A 32 -9.42 32.44 -7.36
C LYS A 32 -10.55 32.57 -6.34
N LEU A 33 -11.78 32.73 -6.83
CA LEU A 33 -12.99 32.87 -6.02
C LEU A 33 -13.42 31.56 -5.34
N MET A 34 -12.83 30.40 -5.73
CA MET A 34 -12.92 29.13 -4.99
C MET A 34 -12.42 29.22 -3.54
N LYS A 35 -11.69 30.28 -3.18
CA LYS A 35 -11.15 30.49 -1.82
C LYS A 35 -12.11 31.26 -0.89
N ASN A 36 -13.28 31.68 -1.37
CA ASN A 36 -14.21 32.58 -0.66
C ASN A 36 -15.42 31.83 -0.05
N ASN A 37 -16.62 32.43 -0.08
CA ASN A 37 -17.82 31.90 0.57
C ASN A 37 -18.43 30.68 -0.16
N GLU A 38 -19.25 29.88 0.53
CA GLU A 38 -19.81 28.62 -0.01
C GLU A 38 -20.66 28.81 -1.28
N LYS A 39 -21.35 29.95 -1.44
CA LYS A 39 -22.21 30.20 -2.60
C LYS A 39 -21.40 30.48 -3.87
N GLU A 40 -20.33 31.26 -3.75
CA GLU A 40 -19.38 31.55 -4.85
C GLU A 40 -18.67 30.28 -5.31
N LYS A 41 -18.28 29.41 -4.36
CA LYS A 41 -17.69 28.11 -4.67
C LYS A 41 -18.62 27.20 -5.45
N LEU A 42 -19.87 27.07 -4.99
CA LEU A 42 -20.87 26.23 -5.66
C LEU A 42 -21.06 26.64 -7.12
N LEU A 43 -21.14 27.95 -7.37
CA LEU A 43 -21.31 28.49 -8.72
C LEU A 43 -20.03 28.30 -9.56
N ALA A 44 -18.84 28.56 -9.02
CA ALA A 44 -17.57 28.33 -9.70
C ALA A 44 -17.38 26.86 -10.10
N VAL A 45 -17.75 25.90 -9.24
CA VAL A 45 -17.72 24.45 -9.54
C VAL A 45 -18.60 24.08 -10.73
N THR A 46 -19.72 24.79 -10.98
CA THR A 46 -20.54 24.55 -12.18
C THR A 46 -19.95 25.11 -13.47
N MET A 47 -19.00 26.04 -13.38
CA MET A 47 -18.44 26.76 -14.53
C MET A 47 -17.05 26.26 -14.91
N ILE A 48 -16.23 25.85 -13.94
CA ILE A 48 -14.86 25.36 -14.15
C ILE A 48 -14.83 24.23 -15.21
N PRO A 49 -15.64 23.15 -15.12
CA PRO A 49 -15.60 22.05 -16.10
C PRO A 49 -16.00 22.49 -17.51
N LYS A 50 -16.95 23.43 -17.63
CA LYS A 50 -17.50 23.89 -18.92
C LYS A 50 -16.46 24.60 -19.77
N PHE A 51 -15.53 25.31 -19.13
CA PHE A 51 -14.52 26.13 -19.81
C PHE A 51 -13.12 25.55 -19.74
N PHE A 52 -12.93 24.49 -18.95
CA PHE A 52 -11.66 23.84 -18.68
C PHE A 52 -10.80 23.58 -19.93
N LYS A 53 -11.38 22.94 -20.96
CA LYS A 53 -10.67 22.56 -22.19
C LYS A 53 -10.03 23.72 -22.95
N TYR A 54 -10.46 24.96 -22.69
CA TYR A 54 -9.99 26.15 -23.39
C TYR A 54 -8.77 26.80 -22.70
N PHE A 55 -8.39 26.37 -21.49
CA PHE A 55 -7.40 27.05 -20.66
C PHE A 55 -6.27 26.16 -20.14
N LEU A 56 -6.17 24.93 -20.64
CA LEU A 56 -5.15 23.93 -20.29
C LEU A 56 -3.70 24.47 -20.30
N ALA A 57 -3.36 25.37 -21.23
CA ALA A 57 -2.00 25.89 -21.40
C ALA A 57 -1.58 27.00 -20.40
N HIS A 58 -2.51 27.55 -19.60
CA HIS A 58 -2.27 28.77 -18.82
C HIS A 58 -2.20 28.55 -17.30
N TRP A 59 -2.23 27.30 -16.84
CA TRP A 59 -2.51 26.99 -15.44
C TRP A 59 -1.28 26.96 -14.50
N ASP A 60 -0.08 26.98 -15.07
CA ASP A 60 1.20 26.96 -14.34
C ASP A 60 1.45 28.22 -13.46
N LYS A 61 0.61 29.26 -13.57
CA LYS A 61 0.89 30.59 -13.00
C LYS A 61 0.10 31.03 -11.76
N SER A 62 -0.93 30.31 -11.27
CA SER A 62 -1.88 30.90 -10.29
C SER A 62 -2.19 30.15 -8.98
N MET A 63 -1.74 28.90 -8.82
CA MET A 63 -1.92 28.14 -7.57
C MET A 63 -0.71 27.23 -7.34
N SER A 64 -0.50 26.76 -6.10
CA SER A 64 0.59 25.84 -5.79
C SER A 64 0.53 24.63 -6.73
N THR A 65 1.59 24.40 -7.49
CA THR A 65 1.69 23.47 -8.62
C THR A 65 1.14 22.06 -8.31
N ARG A 66 1.24 21.62 -7.05
CA ARG A 66 0.74 20.33 -6.54
C ARG A 66 -0.79 20.23 -6.44
N PHE A 67 -1.48 21.28 -5.96
CA PHE A 67 -2.96 21.30 -5.88
C PHE A 67 -3.59 21.45 -7.26
N VAL A 68 -2.91 22.25 -8.09
CA VAL A 68 -3.21 22.44 -9.51
C VAL A 68 -3.18 21.10 -10.21
N TYR A 69 -2.04 20.42 -10.23
CA TYR A 69 -1.94 19.15 -10.93
C TYR A 69 -3.01 18.11 -10.51
N LYS A 70 -3.28 17.99 -9.20
CA LYS A 70 -4.32 17.11 -8.66
C LYS A 70 -5.75 17.49 -9.09
N LEU A 71 -6.09 18.79 -9.12
CA LEU A 71 -7.39 19.28 -9.59
C LEU A 71 -7.55 19.14 -11.11
N LEU A 72 -6.48 19.39 -11.87
CA LEU A 72 -6.45 19.21 -13.33
C LEU A 72 -6.72 17.76 -13.70
N VAL A 73 -6.07 16.83 -13.00
CA VAL A 73 -6.22 15.38 -13.22
C VAL A 73 -7.61 14.91 -12.78
N ALA A 74 -8.13 15.36 -11.63
CA ALA A 74 -9.47 14.98 -11.18
C ALA A 74 -10.59 15.57 -12.07
N VAL A 75 -10.41 16.78 -12.61
CA VAL A 75 -11.36 17.38 -13.56
C VAL A 75 -11.25 16.73 -14.94
N ASN A 76 -10.04 16.42 -15.44
CA ASN A 76 -9.87 15.60 -16.66
C ASN A 76 -10.54 14.24 -16.50
N PHE A 77 -10.28 13.57 -15.39
CA PHE A 77 -10.90 12.29 -15.03
C PHE A 77 -12.42 12.34 -15.08
N LEU A 78 -13.04 13.37 -14.49
CA LEU A 78 -14.50 13.53 -14.51
C LEU A 78 -15.04 13.89 -15.88
N MET A 79 -14.32 14.71 -16.64
CA MET A 79 -14.70 15.09 -18.01
C MET A 79 -14.57 13.93 -18.99
N GLU A 80 -13.61 13.04 -18.79
CA GLU A 80 -13.40 11.82 -19.59
C GLU A 80 -14.39 10.73 -19.17
N ILE A 81 -14.69 10.57 -17.87
CA ILE A 81 -15.78 9.69 -17.39
C ILE A 81 -17.14 10.10 -17.96
N LEU A 82 -17.41 11.41 -18.11
CA LEU A 82 -18.63 11.91 -18.75
C LEU A 82 -18.76 11.50 -20.23
N THR A 83 -17.68 11.05 -20.88
CA THR A 83 -17.74 10.53 -22.25
C THR A 83 -18.27 9.10 -22.33
N PHE A 84 -18.31 8.36 -21.22
CA PHE A 84 -18.69 6.94 -21.16
C PHE A 84 -20.18 6.67 -20.81
N GLU A 85 -21.11 7.56 -21.18
CA GLU A 85 -22.56 7.40 -20.93
C GLU A 85 -22.95 7.13 -19.45
N ILE A 86 -22.21 7.69 -18.49
CA ILE A 86 -22.51 7.58 -17.05
C ILE A 86 -23.57 8.60 -16.63
N ASP A 87 -24.45 8.25 -15.66
CA ASP A 87 -25.47 9.17 -15.13
C ASP A 87 -24.81 10.44 -14.56
N SER A 88 -25.12 11.56 -15.20
CA SER A 88 -24.59 12.89 -14.90
C SER A 88 -24.78 13.29 -13.42
N GLY A 89 -25.83 12.82 -12.75
CA GLY A 89 -26.14 13.20 -11.37
C GLY A 89 -25.06 12.81 -10.35
N ASP A 90 -24.42 11.67 -10.53
CA ASP A 90 -23.38 11.18 -9.61
C ASP A 90 -22.01 11.77 -9.92
N VAL A 91 -21.75 12.10 -11.19
CA VAL A 91 -20.57 12.88 -11.60
C VAL A 91 -20.61 14.28 -11.01
N TYR A 92 -21.78 14.93 -11.01
CA TYR A 92 -21.94 16.26 -10.40
C TYR A 92 -21.70 16.23 -8.88
N LYS A 93 -22.17 15.20 -8.17
CA LYS A 93 -21.86 15.02 -6.74
C LYS A 93 -20.36 14.84 -6.52
N ALA A 94 -19.69 14.03 -7.35
CA ALA A 94 -18.24 13.85 -7.28
C ALA A 94 -17.49 15.19 -7.51
N LEU A 95 -17.89 15.99 -8.51
CA LEU A 95 -17.34 17.34 -8.76
C LEU A 95 -17.53 18.30 -7.57
N LEU A 96 -18.68 18.27 -6.91
CA LEU A 96 -18.99 19.06 -5.70
C LEU A 96 -18.11 18.68 -4.51
N LEU A 97 -17.78 17.40 -4.38
CA LEU A 97 -17.05 16.84 -3.24
C LEU A 97 -15.53 16.92 -3.39
N LEU A 98 -15.04 17.34 -4.56
CA LEU A 98 -13.65 17.69 -4.85
C LEU A 98 -13.11 18.84 -3.96
N GLU A 99 -14.02 19.64 -3.39
CA GLU A 99 -13.74 20.62 -2.33
C GLU A 99 -13.31 19.94 -1.02
N SER A 100 -13.84 18.75 -0.73
CA SER A 100 -13.47 17.97 0.43
C SER A 100 -12.40 16.96 0.02
N LYS A 101 -11.15 17.21 0.43
CA LYS A 101 -9.96 16.31 0.32
C LYS A 101 -10.14 15.11 -0.63
N ILE A 102 -9.37 15.04 -1.72
CA ILE A 102 -9.27 13.93 -2.70
C ILE A 102 -9.65 12.52 -2.16
N PRO A 103 -9.19 12.09 -0.96
CA PRO A 103 -9.79 11.01 -0.18
C PRO A 103 -11.31 10.79 -0.31
N LYS A 104 -12.11 11.77 0.07
CA LYS A 104 -13.59 11.72 0.09
C LYS A 104 -14.18 11.68 -1.31
N PHE A 105 -13.52 12.36 -2.25
CA PHE A 105 -13.87 12.29 -3.66
C PHE A 105 -13.71 10.87 -4.22
N LEU A 106 -12.57 10.22 -3.95
CA LEU A 106 -12.32 8.83 -4.37
C LEU A 106 -13.28 7.84 -3.70
N THR A 107 -13.59 8.02 -2.41
CA THR A 107 -14.60 7.19 -1.72
C THR A 107 -15.97 7.29 -2.37
N ILE A 108 -16.39 8.48 -2.81
CA ILE A 108 -17.73 8.68 -3.38
C ILE A 108 -17.80 8.19 -4.83
N LEU A 109 -16.74 8.41 -5.62
CA LEU A 109 -16.59 7.73 -6.92
C LEU A 109 -16.71 6.22 -6.77
N PHE A 110 -16.02 5.66 -5.78
CA PHE A 110 -16.07 4.23 -5.50
C PHE A 110 -17.49 3.76 -5.12
N GLU A 111 -18.13 4.44 -4.16
CA GLU A 111 -19.44 4.03 -3.62
C GLU A 111 -20.62 4.25 -4.59
N HIS A 112 -20.57 5.32 -5.39
CA HIS A 112 -21.72 5.79 -6.17
C HIS A 112 -21.60 5.52 -7.66
N ILE A 113 -20.38 5.60 -8.22
CA ILE A 113 -20.15 5.47 -9.67
C ILE A 113 -19.63 4.08 -10.01
N TRP A 114 -18.73 3.53 -9.19
CA TRP A 114 -17.97 2.31 -9.49
C TRP A 114 -18.55 1.02 -8.90
N SER A 115 -19.50 1.11 -7.97
CA SER A 115 -20.06 -0.07 -7.33
C SER A 115 -20.62 -1.04 -8.39
N PRO A 116 -20.13 -2.29 -8.47
CA PRO A 116 -20.39 -3.23 -9.58
C PRO A 116 -21.87 -3.65 -9.75
N SER A 117 -22.78 -3.11 -8.94
CA SER A 117 -24.20 -3.43 -8.95
C SER A 117 -25.10 -2.35 -9.56
N LYS A 118 -24.58 -1.15 -9.92
CA LYS A 118 -25.45 0.00 -10.24
C LYS A 118 -25.30 0.61 -11.64
N THR A 119 -24.18 0.41 -12.34
CA THR A 119 -23.88 1.12 -13.59
C THR A 119 -23.36 0.14 -14.65
N VAL A 120 -24.02 0.10 -15.82
CA VAL A 120 -23.53 -0.63 -16.99
C VAL A 120 -22.51 0.26 -17.69
N ILE A 121 -21.23 -0.03 -17.51
CA ILE A 121 -20.14 0.68 -18.17
C ILE A 121 -19.77 -0.09 -19.45
N HIS A 122 -20.01 0.52 -20.61
CA HIS A 122 -19.48 0.04 -21.88
C HIS A 122 -17.95 0.21 -21.89
N GLU A 123 -17.19 -0.78 -22.38
CA GLU A 123 -15.71 -0.74 -22.44
C GLU A 123 -15.02 -0.58 -21.06
N LYS A 124 -15.56 -1.25 -20.04
CA LYS A 124 -15.10 -1.18 -18.64
C LYS A 124 -13.58 -1.30 -18.50
N GLU A 125 -12.95 -2.32 -19.08
CA GLU A 125 -11.50 -2.57 -18.96
C GLU A 125 -10.64 -1.40 -19.47
N GLU A 126 -10.98 -0.82 -20.63
CA GLU A 126 -10.27 0.31 -21.21
C GLU A 126 -10.41 1.57 -20.34
N MET A 127 -11.58 1.77 -19.75
CA MET A 127 -11.80 2.80 -18.74
C MET A 127 -10.96 2.55 -17.49
N GLU A 128 -10.94 1.33 -16.92
CA GLU A 128 -10.16 1.05 -15.71
C GLU A 128 -8.65 1.23 -15.94
N MET A 129 -8.15 0.90 -17.13
CA MET A 129 -6.76 1.18 -17.54
C MET A 129 -6.50 2.68 -17.57
N HIS A 130 -7.39 3.46 -18.17
CA HIS A 130 -7.26 4.91 -18.23
C HIS A 130 -7.32 5.56 -16.84
N VAL A 131 -8.25 5.12 -15.98
CA VAL A 131 -8.37 5.52 -14.57
C VAL A 131 -7.06 5.24 -13.83
N THR A 132 -6.50 4.05 -14.05
CA THR A 132 -5.25 3.62 -13.46
C THR A 132 -4.11 4.56 -13.82
N ASP A 133 -3.97 4.94 -15.10
CA ASP A 133 -2.92 5.86 -15.55
C ASP A 133 -3.06 7.27 -14.95
N LEU A 134 -4.29 7.76 -14.78
CA LEU A 134 -4.55 9.03 -14.10
C LEU A 134 -4.16 8.96 -12.61
N ILE A 135 -4.46 7.86 -11.94
CA ILE A 135 -4.09 7.66 -10.53
C ILE A 135 -2.58 7.53 -10.38
N LYS A 136 -1.88 6.80 -11.27
CA LYS A 136 -0.41 6.72 -11.27
C LYS A 136 0.23 8.11 -11.32
N ARG A 137 -0.24 8.97 -12.24
CA ARG A 137 0.21 10.37 -12.30
C ARG A 137 -0.08 11.15 -11.02
N CYS A 138 -1.19 10.88 -10.34
CA CYS A 138 -1.45 11.48 -9.03
C CYS A 138 -0.44 10.99 -7.99
N LEU A 139 -0.14 9.69 -7.97
CA LEU A 139 0.78 9.07 -7.01
C LEU A 139 2.19 9.65 -7.11
N GLU A 140 2.65 10.04 -8.30
CA GLU A 140 3.95 10.73 -8.49
C GLU A 140 4.09 12.02 -7.68
N VAL A 141 2.98 12.73 -7.42
CA VAL A 141 3.00 14.03 -6.72
C VAL A 141 2.51 13.94 -5.27
N VAL A 142 2.05 12.78 -4.82
CA VAL A 142 1.53 12.54 -3.46
C VAL A 142 2.69 12.42 -2.47
N ALA A 143 2.83 13.40 -1.58
CA ALA A 143 3.78 13.32 -0.47
C ALA A 143 3.20 12.72 0.81
N ASP A 144 1.88 12.71 0.94
CA ASP A 144 1.19 12.26 2.16
C ASP A 144 0.89 10.75 2.11
N GLU A 145 1.29 10.02 3.14
CA GLU A 145 1.12 8.56 3.21
C GLU A 145 -0.35 8.15 3.32
N SER A 146 -1.18 8.94 4.00
CA SER A 146 -2.61 8.62 4.14
C SER A 146 -3.35 8.80 2.81
N GLU A 147 -2.96 9.80 2.02
CA GLU A 147 -3.45 9.96 0.65
C GLU A 147 -3.00 8.79 -0.24
N PHE A 148 -1.72 8.38 -0.14
CA PHE A 148 -1.18 7.25 -0.90
C PHE A 148 -1.97 5.96 -0.66
N VAL A 149 -2.29 5.66 0.61
CA VAL A 149 -3.12 4.49 0.99
C VAL A 149 -4.46 4.50 0.24
N ILE A 150 -5.13 5.65 0.16
CA ILE A 150 -6.45 5.75 -0.44
C ILE A 150 -6.42 5.53 -1.96
N TYR A 151 -5.41 6.08 -2.64
CA TYR A 151 -5.21 5.81 -4.06
C TYR A 151 -4.91 4.32 -4.30
N MET A 152 -4.08 3.71 -3.47
CA MET A 152 -3.77 2.28 -3.59
C MET A 152 -4.98 1.40 -3.31
N ASP A 153 -5.81 1.74 -2.32
CA ASP A 153 -7.04 1.00 -2.04
C ASP A 153 -8.08 1.16 -3.16
N PHE A 154 -8.13 2.33 -3.80
CA PHE A 154 -8.95 2.52 -4.99
C PHE A 154 -8.46 1.65 -6.16
N LEU A 155 -7.15 1.63 -6.45
CA LEU A 155 -6.58 0.79 -7.51
C LEU A 155 -6.88 -0.70 -7.26
N LYS A 156 -6.76 -1.19 -6.01
CA LYS A 156 -7.11 -2.58 -5.66
C LYS A 156 -8.57 -2.96 -5.96
N SER A 157 -9.44 -1.97 -6.10
CA SER A 157 -10.87 -2.17 -6.30
C SER A 157 -11.30 -2.27 -7.76
N LEU A 158 -10.39 -2.00 -8.71
CA LEU A 158 -10.68 -2.12 -10.15
C LEU A 158 -10.60 -3.58 -10.58
N SER A 159 -11.49 -4.00 -11.49
CA SER A 159 -11.54 -5.39 -11.96
C SER A 159 -10.31 -5.83 -12.77
N ILE A 160 -9.59 -4.91 -13.41
CA ILE A 160 -8.29 -5.16 -14.07
C ILE A 160 -7.19 -5.59 -13.10
N PHE A 161 -7.43 -5.42 -11.79
CA PHE A 161 -6.59 -5.88 -10.71
C PHE A 161 -7.27 -6.99 -9.88
N GLU A 162 -8.36 -7.63 -10.36
CA GLU A 162 -8.95 -8.81 -9.71
C GLU A 162 -8.13 -10.09 -9.93
N TYR A 163 -8.58 -11.22 -9.38
CA TYR A 163 -7.81 -12.46 -9.19
C TYR A 163 -7.24 -13.09 -10.48
N GLU A 164 -7.83 -12.82 -11.65
CA GLU A 164 -7.37 -13.34 -12.95
C GLU A 164 -6.41 -12.41 -13.70
N SER A 165 -6.02 -11.28 -13.09
CA SER A 165 -5.12 -10.30 -13.71
C SER A 165 -3.70 -10.83 -13.89
N SER A 166 -3.01 -10.31 -14.92
CA SER A 166 -1.65 -10.72 -15.24
C SER A 166 -0.67 -10.32 -14.13
N GLN A 167 0.37 -11.13 -13.90
CA GLN A 167 1.48 -10.80 -12.98
C GLN A 167 2.11 -9.42 -13.29
N GLY A 168 2.02 -8.95 -14.53
CA GLY A 168 2.49 -7.63 -14.96
C GLY A 168 1.79 -6.49 -14.22
N HIS A 169 0.46 -6.53 -14.10
CA HIS A 169 -0.32 -5.50 -13.40
C HIS A 169 0.00 -5.48 -11.89
N MET A 170 0.22 -6.64 -11.28
CA MET A 170 0.60 -6.74 -9.87
C MET A 170 1.99 -6.19 -9.60
N ASN A 171 2.94 -6.46 -10.50
CA ASN A 171 4.30 -5.88 -10.44
C ASN A 171 4.29 -4.37 -10.63
N GLU A 172 3.39 -3.84 -11.46
CA GLU A 172 3.23 -2.41 -11.64
C GLU A 172 2.76 -1.71 -10.35
N LEU A 173 1.75 -2.26 -9.67
CA LEU A 173 1.29 -1.73 -8.38
C LEU A 173 2.38 -1.82 -7.30
N ILE A 174 3.15 -2.91 -7.26
CA ILE A 174 4.33 -3.00 -6.39
C ILE A 174 5.34 -1.91 -6.74
N GLY A 175 5.60 -1.64 -8.01
CA GLY A 175 6.52 -0.59 -8.45
C GLY A 175 6.14 0.80 -7.91
N LEU A 176 4.84 1.11 -7.84
CA LEU A 176 4.35 2.36 -7.23
C LEU A 176 4.64 2.41 -5.73
N ILE A 177 4.42 1.31 -5.01
CA ILE A 177 4.72 1.22 -3.58
C ILE A 177 6.22 1.34 -3.32
N GLU A 178 7.05 0.63 -4.10
CA GLU A 178 8.50 0.69 -3.99
C GLU A 178 9.04 2.11 -4.26
N GLY A 179 8.52 2.78 -5.29
CA GLY A 179 8.87 4.15 -5.63
C GLY A 179 8.50 5.14 -4.52
N HIS A 180 7.33 4.98 -3.90
CA HIS A 180 6.89 5.85 -2.80
C HIS A 180 7.61 5.55 -1.48
N ALA A 181 7.94 4.28 -1.23
CA ALA A 181 8.70 3.85 -0.07
C ALA A 181 10.15 4.37 -0.10
N ASN A 182 10.69 4.58 -1.30
CA ASN A 182 12.03 5.12 -1.55
C ASN A 182 13.12 4.35 -0.80
N PHE A 183 13.24 3.05 -1.07
CA PHE A 183 14.20 2.15 -0.42
C PHE A 183 15.68 2.52 -0.62
N ASP A 184 15.97 3.45 -1.54
CA ASP A 184 17.33 3.97 -1.79
C ASP A 184 17.74 5.06 -0.77
N GLU A 185 16.81 5.59 0.04
CA GLU A 185 17.15 6.54 1.10
C GLU A 185 17.98 5.88 2.22
N PRO A 186 18.94 6.63 2.82
CA PRO A 186 19.69 6.15 3.98
C PRO A 186 18.76 5.70 5.11
N PHE A 187 18.96 4.46 5.57
CA PHE A 187 18.14 3.85 6.62
C PHE A 187 18.20 4.62 7.94
N LYS A 188 17.04 4.75 8.60
CA LYS A 188 16.89 5.32 9.94
C LYS A 188 15.98 4.41 10.74
N VAL A 189 16.41 4.01 11.95
CA VAL A 189 15.64 3.12 12.85
C VAL A 189 14.22 3.63 13.11
N LEU A 190 14.04 4.95 13.25
CA LEU A 190 12.73 5.60 13.44
C LEU A 190 11.76 5.44 12.25
N LYS A 191 12.23 4.96 11.09
CA LYS A 191 11.41 4.75 9.89
C LYS A 191 10.95 3.30 9.71
N VAL A 192 11.18 2.40 10.68
CA VAL A 192 10.76 0.99 10.59
C VAL A 192 9.24 0.85 10.48
N ASP A 193 8.46 1.66 11.20
CA ASP A 193 6.99 1.63 11.12
C ASP A 193 6.47 2.02 9.73
N LYS A 194 7.15 2.97 9.08
CA LYS A 194 6.86 3.36 7.70
C LYS A 194 7.15 2.21 6.74
N PHE A 195 8.29 1.54 6.89
CA PHE A 195 8.61 0.35 6.10
C PHE A 195 7.54 -0.74 6.27
N LEU A 196 7.17 -1.05 7.53
CA LEU A 196 6.15 -2.06 7.83
C LEU A 196 4.80 -1.70 7.19
N SER A 197 4.42 -0.43 7.22
CA SER A 197 3.18 0.04 6.58
C SER A 197 3.17 -0.23 5.06
N PHE A 198 4.27 0.04 4.36
CA PHE A 198 4.37 -0.30 2.93
C PHE A 198 4.41 -1.81 2.70
N MET A 199 5.07 -2.57 3.57
CA MET A 199 5.11 -4.03 3.47
C MET A 199 3.71 -4.64 3.63
N TYR A 200 2.91 -4.16 4.59
CA TYR A 200 1.51 -4.55 4.74
C TYR A 200 0.67 -4.15 3.52
N MET A 201 0.92 -2.97 2.94
CA MET A 201 0.22 -2.55 1.72
C MET A 201 0.58 -3.41 0.51
N ALA A 202 1.83 -3.86 0.42
CA ALA A 202 2.36 -4.69 -0.66
C ALA A 202 1.89 -6.14 -0.59
N PHE A 203 1.61 -6.64 0.61
CA PHE A 203 1.28 -8.05 0.86
C PHE A 203 0.20 -8.65 -0.05
N PRO A 204 -0.96 -8.01 -0.29
CA PRO A 204 -1.99 -8.56 -1.18
C PRO A 204 -1.51 -8.80 -2.62
N PHE A 205 -0.47 -8.09 -3.06
CA PHE A 205 0.10 -8.24 -4.40
C PHE A 205 1.14 -9.36 -4.46
N PHE A 206 1.90 -9.60 -3.39
CA PHE A 206 2.78 -10.78 -3.30
C PHE A 206 1.99 -12.09 -3.35
N LEU A 207 0.82 -12.13 -2.69
CA LEU A 207 -0.11 -13.26 -2.77
C LEU A 207 -0.51 -13.61 -4.21
N ARG A 208 -0.49 -12.60 -5.09
CA ARG A 208 -0.89 -12.69 -6.51
C ARG A 208 0.32 -12.81 -7.44
N GLY A 209 1.49 -13.11 -6.91
CA GLY A 209 2.71 -13.38 -7.68
C GLY A 209 3.54 -12.15 -8.03
N ALA A 210 3.28 -10.98 -7.42
CA ALA A 210 4.19 -9.85 -7.54
C ALA A 210 5.53 -10.13 -6.84
N SER A 211 6.61 -9.55 -7.35
CA SER A 211 7.94 -9.72 -6.75
C SER A 211 8.05 -9.03 -5.39
N SER A 212 8.59 -9.74 -4.40
CA SER A 212 8.91 -9.20 -3.07
C SER A 212 10.40 -8.88 -2.89
N ILE A 213 11.23 -9.06 -3.93
CA ILE A 213 12.70 -9.04 -3.86
C ILE A 213 13.26 -7.77 -3.19
N LYS A 214 12.77 -6.57 -3.56
CA LYS A 214 13.29 -5.31 -3.00
C LYS A 214 12.96 -5.14 -1.52
N PHE A 215 11.79 -5.60 -1.08
CA PHE A 215 11.41 -5.59 0.33
C PHE A 215 12.32 -6.54 1.14
N VAL A 216 12.58 -7.73 0.61
CA VAL A 216 13.47 -8.72 1.23
C VAL A 216 14.91 -8.19 1.27
N GLU A 217 15.38 -7.53 0.20
CA GLU A 217 16.70 -6.91 0.16
C GLU A 217 16.84 -5.82 1.22
N TYR A 218 15.84 -4.94 1.33
CA TYR A 218 15.84 -3.87 2.31
C TYR A 218 15.81 -4.41 3.74
N LEU A 219 14.98 -5.43 4.01
CA LEU A 219 14.95 -6.14 5.29
C LEU A 219 16.34 -6.67 5.66
N ASN A 220 16.98 -7.37 4.73
CA ASN A 220 18.25 -8.04 4.96
C ASN A 220 19.41 -7.06 5.16
N LYS A 221 19.47 -6.02 4.33
CA LYS A 221 20.57 -5.04 4.35
C LYS A 221 20.45 -4.03 5.48
N ASN A 222 19.24 -3.62 5.84
CA ASN A 222 19.03 -2.45 6.70
C ASN A 222 18.35 -2.77 8.04
N ILE A 223 17.37 -3.67 8.07
CA ILE A 223 16.51 -3.85 9.27
C ILE A 223 17.04 -4.96 10.18
N PHE A 224 17.34 -6.16 9.64
CA PHE A 224 17.86 -7.26 10.47
C PHE A 224 19.15 -6.93 11.23
N PRO A 225 20.13 -6.19 10.66
CA PRO A 225 21.35 -5.83 11.39
C PRO A 225 21.11 -4.98 12.64
N VAL A 226 20.02 -4.20 12.67
CA VAL A 226 19.67 -3.31 13.80
C VAL A 226 18.55 -3.88 14.67
N PHE A 227 18.21 -5.16 14.55
CA PHE A 227 17.06 -5.78 15.22
C PHE A 227 16.99 -5.51 16.73
N ASP A 228 18.13 -5.44 17.42
CA ASP A 228 18.17 -5.15 18.87
C ASP A 228 17.80 -3.73 19.25
N GLN A 229 17.96 -2.80 18.32
CA GLN A 229 17.68 -1.37 18.53
C GLN A 229 16.20 -1.06 18.36
N LEU A 230 15.40 -2.03 17.87
CA LEU A 230 13.97 -1.90 17.66
C LEU A 230 13.21 -1.99 18.99
N LEU A 231 12.07 -1.31 19.05
CA LEU A 231 11.11 -1.48 20.14
C LEU A 231 10.47 -2.87 20.07
N GLU A 232 9.99 -3.41 21.20
CA GLU A 232 9.38 -4.75 21.24
C GLU A 232 8.15 -4.88 20.32
N GLU A 233 7.35 -3.82 20.19
CA GLU A 233 6.22 -3.78 19.26
C GLU A 233 6.69 -3.86 17.80
N GLN A 234 7.78 -3.17 17.45
CA GLN A 234 8.36 -3.17 16.11
C GLN A 234 8.97 -4.53 15.78
N LYS A 235 9.68 -5.16 16.73
CA LYS A 235 10.21 -6.53 16.58
C LYS A 235 9.09 -7.52 16.29
N PHE A 236 8.00 -7.45 17.06
CA PHE A 236 6.85 -8.33 16.85
C PHE A 236 6.24 -8.15 15.46
N CYS A 237 5.90 -6.92 15.08
CA CYS A 237 5.33 -6.63 13.77
C CYS A 237 6.26 -7.05 12.64
N LEU A 238 7.57 -6.79 12.75
CA LEU A 238 8.57 -7.22 11.78
C LEU A 238 8.60 -8.73 11.59
N LEU A 239 8.69 -9.50 12.68
CA LEU A 239 8.74 -10.96 12.61
C LEU A 239 7.44 -11.53 12.04
N GLN A 240 6.30 -10.91 12.38
CA GLN A 240 5.01 -11.28 11.83
C GLN A 240 4.95 -11.03 10.31
N SER A 241 5.41 -9.86 9.84
CA SER A 241 5.49 -9.54 8.41
C SER A 241 6.40 -10.49 7.64
N VAL A 242 7.57 -10.84 8.21
CA VAL A 242 8.51 -11.81 7.62
C VAL A 242 7.86 -13.19 7.48
N ALA A 243 7.15 -13.65 8.52
CA ALA A 243 6.40 -14.90 8.46
C ALA A 243 5.29 -14.86 7.40
N TYR A 244 4.59 -13.72 7.25
CA TYR A 244 3.54 -13.60 6.24
C TYR A 244 4.08 -13.65 4.81
N ILE A 245 5.21 -12.99 4.52
CA ILE A 245 5.73 -12.95 3.15
C ILE A 245 6.50 -14.21 2.75
N SER A 246 7.00 -15.01 3.69
CA SER A 246 7.87 -16.16 3.40
C SER A 246 7.30 -17.21 2.42
N PRO A 247 5.99 -17.48 2.34
CA PRO A 247 5.47 -18.41 1.33
C PRO A 247 5.44 -17.82 -0.09
N TYR A 248 5.62 -16.50 -0.23
CA TYR A 248 5.47 -15.72 -1.47
C TYR A 248 6.77 -15.08 -1.93
N THR A 249 7.89 -15.41 -1.28
CA THR A 249 9.23 -14.98 -1.70
C THR A 249 9.75 -15.84 -2.84
N SER A 250 10.51 -15.23 -3.74
CA SER A 250 11.15 -15.95 -4.85
C SER A 250 12.31 -16.82 -4.34
N TRP A 251 12.79 -17.75 -5.18
CA TRP A 251 13.96 -18.57 -4.85
C TRP A 251 15.19 -17.71 -4.53
N GLU A 252 15.46 -16.68 -5.33
CA GLU A 252 16.59 -15.77 -5.15
C GLU A 252 16.49 -15.03 -3.81
N SER A 253 15.27 -14.67 -3.42
CA SER A 253 14.99 -14.04 -2.13
C SER A 253 15.28 -15.00 -0.97
N HIS A 254 15.01 -16.29 -1.15
CA HIS A 254 15.21 -17.30 -0.10
C HIS A 254 16.67 -17.49 0.28
N GLU A 255 17.58 -17.61 -0.69
CA GLU A 255 19.02 -17.74 -0.43
C GLU A 255 19.56 -16.52 0.32
N MET A 256 19.05 -15.34 0.00
CA MET A 256 19.47 -14.10 0.63
C MET A 256 18.98 -13.95 2.07
N ILE A 257 17.72 -14.31 2.35
CA ILE A 257 17.11 -14.09 3.66
C ILE A 257 17.43 -15.20 4.67
N LEU A 258 17.66 -16.43 4.21
CA LEU A 258 17.84 -17.61 5.07
C LEU A 258 18.93 -17.42 6.15
N PRO A 259 20.14 -16.90 5.86
CA PRO A 259 21.16 -16.69 6.88
C PRO A 259 20.68 -15.76 8.01
N SER A 260 19.96 -14.70 7.68
CA SER A 260 19.43 -13.75 8.65
C SER A 260 18.32 -14.34 9.51
N ILE A 261 17.46 -15.20 8.93
CA ILE A 261 16.45 -15.94 9.70
C ILE A 261 17.11 -16.90 10.69
N VAL A 262 18.16 -17.62 10.27
CA VAL A 262 18.93 -18.52 11.16
C VAL A 262 19.57 -17.74 12.30
N LEU A 263 20.19 -16.59 12.02
CA LEU A 263 20.79 -15.74 13.05
C LEU A 263 19.76 -15.20 14.06
N LEU A 264 18.58 -14.76 13.58
CA LEU A 264 17.50 -14.31 14.45
C LEU A 264 16.92 -15.47 15.27
N LEU A 265 16.79 -16.66 14.69
CA LEU A 265 16.39 -17.87 15.39
C LEU A 265 17.36 -18.21 16.53
N GLU A 266 18.66 -18.22 16.25
CA GLU A 266 19.69 -18.46 17.27
C GLU A 266 19.66 -17.42 18.38
N LYS A 267 19.27 -16.18 18.06
CA LYS A 267 19.15 -15.10 19.04
C LYS A 267 17.91 -15.22 19.92
N CYS A 268 16.76 -15.58 19.33
CA CYS A 268 15.49 -15.69 20.05
C CYS A 268 15.34 -17.03 20.80
N MET A 269 16.12 -18.06 20.45
CA MET A 269 16.09 -19.36 21.12
C MET A 269 17.25 -19.49 22.11
N PRO A 270 17.00 -19.78 23.40
CA PRO A 270 18.07 -19.95 24.38
C PRO A 270 18.89 -21.22 24.09
N LEU A 271 20.22 -21.13 24.23
CA LEU A 271 21.13 -22.28 24.10
C LEU A 271 21.07 -23.18 25.34
N ARG A 272 20.88 -22.58 26.52
CA ARG A 272 20.69 -23.27 27.81
C ARG A 272 19.71 -22.44 28.62
N LYS A 273 18.89 -23.11 29.43
CA LYS A 273 17.94 -22.43 30.32
C LYS A 273 18.73 -21.74 31.44
N ALA A 274 18.93 -20.42 31.37
CA ALA A 274 19.31 -19.64 32.54
C ALA A 274 18.05 -19.44 33.40
N ASP A 275 18.17 -19.58 34.72
CA ASP A 275 17.06 -19.38 35.63
C ASP A 275 16.51 -17.95 35.48
N GLY A 276 15.28 -17.83 34.98
CA GLY A 276 14.56 -16.55 34.83
C GLY A 276 14.35 -16.03 33.41
N GLU A 277 14.98 -16.61 32.38
CA GLU A 277 14.74 -16.20 30.99
C GLU A 277 13.36 -16.69 30.49
N GLN A 278 12.45 -15.74 30.21
CA GLN A 278 11.22 -16.02 29.51
C GLN A 278 11.46 -15.96 28.00
N MET A 279 11.35 -17.11 27.33
CA MET A 279 11.37 -17.19 25.87
C MET A 279 10.04 -16.69 25.31
N ASP A 280 10.07 -15.73 24.38
CA ASP A 280 8.87 -15.34 23.64
C ASP A 280 8.56 -16.39 22.58
N PHE A 281 7.64 -17.29 22.90
CA PHE A 281 7.13 -18.31 21.99
C PHE A 281 6.63 -17.74 20.67
N THR A 282 6.17 -16.49 20.66
CA THR A 282 5.59 -15.84 19.48
C THR A 282 6.68 -15.47 18.47
N TYR A 283 7.84 -15.00 18.93
CA TYR A 283 8.97 -14.66 18.04
C TYR A 283 9.53 -15.92 17.38
N VAL A 284 9.73 -16.96 18.18
CA VAL A 284 10.22 -18.25 17.71
C VAL A 284 9.21 -18.88 16.74
N GLU A 285 7.91 -18.75 16.99
CA GLU A 285 6.86 -19.22 16.09
C GLU A 285 6.93 -18.55 14.71
N CYS A 286 6.97 -17.22 14.67
CA CYS A 286 7.07 -16.46 13.41
C CYS A 286 8.33 -16.85 12.61
N LEU A 287 9.48 -16.88 13.29
CA LEU A 287 10.76 -17.21 12.66
C LEU A 287 10.82 -18.66 12.17
N LEU A 288 10.27 -19.62 12.93
CA LEU A 288 10.23 -21.02 12.49
C LEU A 288 9.26 -21.22 11.32
N TYR A 289 8.13 -20.52 11.31
CA TYR A 289 7.23 -20.51 10.16
C TYR A 289 7.95 -20.00 8.91
N ALA A 290 8.64 -18.86 9.02
CA ALA A 290 9.42 -18.31 7.92
C ALA A 290 10.52 -19.27 7.45
N TYR A 291 11.32 -19.78 8.38
CA TYR A 291 12.38 -20.76 8.10
C TYR A 291 11.85 -22.00 7.37
N HIS A 292 10.72 -22.56 7.82
CA HIS A 292 10.10 -23.73 7.19
C HIS A 292 9.77 -23.47 5.72
N HIS A 293 9.12 -22.33 5.41
CA HIS A 293 8.75 -22.00 4.04
C HIS A 293 9.96 -21.70 3.14
N ILE A 294 10.95 -21.01 3.68
CA ILE A 294 12.19 -20.70 2.97
C ILE A 294 12.97 -21.99 2.66
N VAL A 295 13.20 -22.85 3.66
CA VAL A 295 13.98 -24.09 3.50
C VAL A 295 13.26 -25.13 2.65
N TYR A 296 11.93 -25.26 2.77
CA TYR A 296 11.14 -26.11 1.88
C TYR A 296 11.45 -25.81 0.40
N ASN A 297 11.60 -24.53 0.10
CA ASN A 297 11.80 -24.05 -1.25
C ASN A 297 13.26 -24.00 -1.69
N VAL A 298 14.27 -23.98 -0.79
CA VAL A 298 15.74 -23.79 -1.07
C VAL A 298 16.48 -25.08 -1.43
N SER A 299 15.79 -26.12 -1.91
CA SER A 299 16.34 -27.43 -2.28
C SER A 299 16.88 -28.27 -1.10
N THR A 300 16.82 -29.59 -1.27
CA THR A 300 16.94 -30.65 -0.24
C THR A 300 18.32 -30.79 0.43
N ASN A 301 19.27 -29.88 0.18
CA ASN A 301 20.66 -29.99 0.64
C ASN A 301 21.03 -28.95 1.72
N HIS A 302 20.09 -28.13 2.21
CA HIS A 302 20.38 -27.26 3.35
C HIS A 302 20.63 -28.09 4.61
N GLN A 303 21.90 -28.19 5.02
CA GLN A 303 22.28 -28.84 6.27
C GLN A 303 22.20 -27.83 7.41
N MET A 304 21.28 -28.07 8.34
CA MET A 304 21.10 -27.23 9.52
C MET A 304 22.36 -27.26 10.41
N SER A 305 22.76 -26.11 10.97
CA SER A 305 23.93 -26.05 11.86
C SER A 305 23.70 -26.89 13.12
N GLN A 306 24.77 -27.46 13.68
CA GLN A 306 24.69 -28.17 14.97
C GLN A 306 24.16 -27.23 16.08
N THR A 307 24.60 -25.97 16.07
CA THR A 307 24.14 -24.93 17.01
C THR A 307 22.63 -24.72 16.97
N LEU A 308 22.04 -24.62 15.78
CA LEU A 308 20.60 -24.45 15.62
C LEU A 308 19.84 -25.72 16.05
N THR A 309 20.40 -26.90 15.78
CA THR A 309 19.86 -28.19 16.22
C THR A 309 19.78 -28.28 17.75
N ASP A 310 20.87 -27.95 18.45
CA ASP A 310 20.92 -27.99 19.91
C ASP A 310 19.92 -26.99 20.55
N ARG A 311 19.75 -25.81 19.93
CA ARG A 311 18.75 -24.81 20.37
C ARG A 311 17.33 -25.29 20.14
N LEU A 312 17.03 -25.92 19.00
CA LEU A 312 15.71 -26.49 18.72
C LEU A 312 15.32 -27.59 19.71
N ASP A 313 16.25 -28.45 20.10
CA ASP A 313 16.02 -29.44 21.14
C ASP A 313 15.71 -28.79 22.49
N THR A 314 16.45 -27.73 22.84
CA THR A 314 16.18 -26.93 24.05
C THR A 314 14.76 -26.34 24.01
N VAL A 315 14.36 -25.73 22.90
CA VAL A 315 13.00 -25.19 22.71
C VAL A 315 11.94 -26.29 22.78
N LYS A 316 12.19 -27.46 22.19
CA LYS A 316 11.31 -28.64 22.27
C LYS A 316 11.09 -29.07 23.72
N HIS A 317 12.16 -29.13 24.53
CA HIS A 317 12.06 -29.44 25.97
C HIS A 317 11.29 -28.36 26.76
N LEU A 318 11.55 -27.09 26.50
CA LEU A 318 10.84 -25.96 27.13
C LEU A 318 9.35 -25.97 26.79
N THR A 319 9.02 -26.23 25.53
CA THR A 319 7.66 -26.29 24.99
C THR A 319 6.89 -27.43 25.65
N LYS A 320 7.48 -28.64 25.73
CA LYS A 320 6.88 -29.80 26.43
C LYS A 320 6.65 -29.52 27.92
N THR A 321 7.58 -28.84 28.59
CA THR A 321 7.43 -28.46 30.00
C THR A 321 6.30 -27.44 30.19
N THR A 322 6.18 -26.47 29.29
CA THR A 322 5.12 -25.45 29.32
C THR A 322 3.74 -26.06 29.09
N MET A 323 3.63 -27.08 28.22
CA MET A 323 2.39 -27.85 28.01
C MET A 323 1.95 -28.69 29.22
N LYS A 324 2.83 -28.92 30.20
CA LYS A 324 2.48 -29.57 31.47
C LYS A 324 1.96 -28.58 32.51
N GLY A 325 1.98 -27.27 32.22
CA GLY A 325 1.45 -26.22 33.08
C GLY A 325 -0.08 -26.19 33.12
N LYS A 326 -0.67 -25.16 33.74
CA LYS A 326 -2.14 -24.99 33.83
C LYS A 326 -2.69 -23.87 32.92
N GLU A 327 -1.85 -23.19 32.15
CA GLU A 327 -2.28 -22.05 31.33
C GLU A 327 -2.66 -22.48 29.91
N ALA A 328 -3.97 -22.59 29.65
CA ALA A 328 -4.52 -23.06 28.37
C ALA A 328 -4.04 -22.27 27.14
N ALA A 329 -3.85 -20.94 27.25
CA ALA A 329 -3.36 -20.10 26.16
C ALA A 329 -1.91 -20.45 25.77
N LYS A 330 -1.03 -20.65 26.76
CA LYS A 330 0.35 -21.09 26.53
C LYS A 330 0.40 -22.51 25.94
N HIS A 331 -0.55 -23.38 26.30
CA HIS A 331 -0.63 -24.73 25.74
C HIS A 331 -0.95 -24.73 24.24
N LYS A 332 -1.86 -23.85 23.78
CA LYS A 332 -2.22 -23.74 22.36
C LYS A 332 -1.01 -23.30 21.53
N LYS A 333 -0.33 -22.21 21.95
CA LYS A 333 0.89 -21.72 21.29
C LYS A 333 2.01 -22.77 21.29
N ALA A 334 2.24 -23.42 22.42
CA ALA A 334 3.25 -24.48 22.54
C ALA A 334 2.99 -25.66 21.59
N ARG A 335 1.72 -26.07 21.41
CA ARG A 335 1.36 -27.12 20.46
C ARG A 335 1.60 -26.70 19.01
N GLN A 336 1.28 -25.46 18.66
CA GLN A 336 1.52 -24.92 17.31
C GLN A 336 3.01 -24.88 16.99
N LEU A 337 3.84 -24.39 17.93
CA LEU A 337 5.30 -24.38 17.80
C LEU A 337 5.88 -25.79 17.61
N LEU A 338 5.39 -26.78 18.35
CA LEU A 338 5.84 -28.17 18.21
C LEU A 338 5.53 -28.74 16.82
N ASN A 339 4.41 -28.37 16.21
CA ASN A 339 4.06 -28.81 14.87
C ASN A 339 4.95 -28.17 13.80
N LEU A 340 5.22 -26.86 13.90
CA LEU A 340 6.14 -26.17 12.98
C LEU A 340 7.56 -26.74 13.07
N MET A 341 8.05 -27.00 14.28
CA MET A 341 9.36 -27.64 14.49
C MET A 341 9.43 -29.03 13.85
N LYS A 342 8.38 -29.85 13.99
CA LYS A 342 8.31 -31.18 13.35
C LYS A 342 8.42 -31.09 11.84
N GLN A 343 7.66 -30.19 11.24
CA GLN A 343 7.64 -30.01 9.79
C GLN A 343 9.00 -29.51 9.29
N GLY A 344 9.57 -28.48 9.94
CA GLY A 344 10.87 -27.91 9.58
C GLY A 344 12.04 -28.89 9.67
N MET A 345 12.12 -29.67 10.75
CA MET A 345 13.18 -30.68 10.89
C MET A 345 13.10 -31.80 9.84
N THR A 346 11.88 -32.25 9.52
CA THR A 346 11.67 -33.30 8.50
C THR A 346 12.19 -32.85 7.13
N LEU A 347 11.98 -31.57 6.79
CA LEU A 347 12.46 -30.98 5.53
C LEU A 347 13.98 -30.82 5.47
N CYS A 348 14.62 -30.64 6.62
CA CYS A 348 16.09 -30.58 6.72
C CYS A 348 16.74 -31.98 6.80
N GLY A 349 15.99 -33.06 6.60
CA GLY A 349 16.50 -34.43 6.72
C GLY A 349 16.82 -34.86 8.16
N ILE A 350 16.30 -34.14 9.16
CA ILE A 350 16.53 -34.40 10.58
C ILE A 350 15.34 -35.16 11.15
N THR A 351 15.59 -36.35 11.69
CA THR A 351 14.56 -37.20 12.28
C THR A 351 14.12 -36.67 13.66
N PHE A 352 12.81 -36.66 13.88
CA PHE A 352 12.17 -36.01 15.05
C PHE A 352 12.06 -36.87 16.31
#